data_AF-A0A067D6W5-F1
#
_entry.id   AF-A0A067D6W5-F1
#
_cell.length_a   1.000
_cell.length_b   1.000
_cell.length_c   1.000
_cell.angle_alpha   90.00
_cell.angle_beta   90.00
_cell.angle_gamma   90.00
#
_symmetry.space_group_name_H-M   'P 1'
#
loop_
_entity.id
_entity.type
_entity.pdbx_description
1 polymer ?
#
loop_
_entity_poly.entity_id
_entity_poly.type
_entity_poly.pdbx_seq_one_letter_code
_entity_poly.pdbx_strand_id
1 'polypeptide(L)'
;RNCASTHVSHFSIFHCPLLAQSLCSINGPYIKYSEYPKEEFETLFARFKEAQFSYTCTEHELKDVIELHVKIRFSSWMSELRRGIFKKYPTVGERYAHAPENVPPRIWRQMVDKWMDEGWKVSIMTISIKTSTINKRNRTKSKLIHTTSSIPMAKHRKEMQQIGIELSPLDLFKMFHVRKNGIWASNKAKEMHETVESMRSTVIGRGVGR
;
A
#
# COMPACT_ATOMS: atom_id res chain seq x y z
N ARG A 1 16.23 17.32 -1.31
CA ARG A 1 15.35 17.10 -2.48
C ARG A 1 14.39 15.97 -2.11
N ASN A 2 13.29 16.31 -1.44
CA ASN A 2 12.22 15.41 -1.06
C ASN A 2 10.96 15.95 -1.72
N CYS A 3 10.69 15.52 -2.95
CA CYS A 3 9.39 15.73 -3.59
C CYS A 3 8.70 14.37 -3.68
N ALA A 4 8.30 13.87 -2.52
CA ALA A 4 7.29 12.83 -2.42
C ALA A 4 6.41 13.23 -1.25
N SER A 5 5.10 13.25 -1.48
CA SER A 5 4.05 13.61 -0.51
C SER A 5 3.66 15.08 -0.47
N THR A 6 3.06 15.61 -1.53
CA THR A 6 1.84 16.42 -1.37
C THR A 6 1.07 16.54 -2.68
N HIS A 7 -0.20 16.15 -2.66
CA HIS A 7 -1.23 16.45 -3.66
C HIS A 7 -1.01 16.00 -5.11
N VAL A 8 -1.04 14.68 -5.34
CA VAL A 8 -1.75 14.17 -6.51
C VAL A 8 -3.17 13.84 -6.05
N SER A 9 -4.15 14.54 -6.60
CA SER A 9 -5.58 14.39 -6.35
C SER A 9 -5.98 12.92 -6.20
N HIS A 10 -6.31 12.56 -4.96
CA HIS A 10 -6.30 11.20 -4.44
C HIS A 10 -7.51 10.35 -4.86
N PHE A 11 -8.19 10.68 -5.98
CA PHE A 11 -9.51 10.09 -6.27
C PHE A 11 -9.76 9.49 -7.66
N SER A 12 -8.93 9.71 -8.69
CA SER A 12 -9.29 9.19 -10.05
C SER A 12 -8.41 8.06 -10.59
N ILE A 13 -7.14 7.95 -10.21
CA ILE A 13 -6.26 6.88 -10.74
C ILE A 13 -6.40 5.58 -9.93
N PHE A 14 -6.61 5.69 -8.61
CA PHE A 14 -6.68 4.52 -7.71
C PHE A 14 -7.95 3.67 -7.84
N HIS A 15 -9.00 4.20 -8.47
CA HIS A 15 -10.24 3.49 -8.74
C HIS A 15 -10.39 3.09 -10.21
N CYS A 16 -9.36 3.27 -11.04
CA CYS A 16 -9.45 2.98 -12.47
C CYS A 16 -9.61 1.46 -12.68
N PRO A 17 -10.81 0.97 -13.05
CA PRO A 17 -11.04 -0.44 -13.27
C PRO A 17 -10.17 -0.95 -14.42
N LEU A 18 -9.86 -0.07 -15.39
CA LEU A 18 -8.98 -0.38 -16.53
C LEU A 18 -7.56 -0.76 -16.11
N LEU A 19 -6.98 -0.17 -15.06
CA LEU A 19 -5.66 -0.58 -14.56
C LEU A 19 -5.70 -1.92 -13.82
N ALA A 20 -6.83 -2.22 -13.15
CA ALA A 20 -7.06 -3.53 -12.54
C ALA A 20 -7.38 -4.62 -13.58
N GLN A 21 -8.03 -4.25 -14.68
CA GLN A 21 -8.52 -5.13 -15.74
C GLN A 21 -7.47 -5.35 -16.86
N SER A 22 -6.50 -4.45 -17.02
CA SER A 22 -5.42 -4.61 -18.01
C SER A 22 -4.28 -5.54 -17.54
N LEU A 23 -4.22 -5.86 -16.25
CA LEU A 23 -3.43 -6.98 -15.73
C LEU A 23 -4.09 -8.35 -16.02
N CYS A 24 -5.26 -8.38 -16.65
CA CYS A 24 -6.05 -9.59 -16.89
C CYS A 24 -5.70 -10.36 -18.16
N SER A 25 -4.51 -10.23 -18.73
CA SER A 25 -4.01 -11.23 -19.69
C SER A 25 -2.52 -11.40 -19.50
N ILE A 26 -2.12 -12.43 -18.75
CA ILE A 26 -0.71 -12.80 -18.68
C ILE A 26 -0.39 -13.62 -19.93
N ASN A 27 0.39 -13.03 -20.83
CA ASN A 27 0.79 -13.68 -22.07
C ASN A 27 2.13 -14.45 -21.95
N GLY A 28 2.82 -14.35 -20.81
CA GLY A 28 4.10 -15.04 -20.57
C GLY A 28 4.32 -15.42 -19.10
N PRO A 29 5.23 -16.33 -18.77
CA PRO A 29 5.34 -16.92 -17.43
C PRO A 29 6.06 -15.99 -16.44
N TYR A 30 5.64 -14.74 -16.35
CA TYR A 30 6.27 -13.69 -15.53
C TYR A 30 5.83 -13.85 -14.09
N ILE A 31 6.74 -14.25 -13.21
CA ILE A 31 6.42 -14.42 -11.77
C ILE A 31 7.01 -13.29 -10.91
N LYS A 32 7.73 -12.36 -11.54
CA LYS A 32 8.32 -11.15 -10.96
C LYS A 32 8.06 -9.97 -11.87
N TYR A 33 7.88 -8.78 -11.31
CA TYR A 33 7.70 -7.57 -12.12
C TYR A 33 8.92 -7.27 -13.00
N SER A 34 10.14 -7.64 -12.57
CA SER A 34 11.34 -7.50 -13.40
C SER A 34 11.33 -8.35 -14.67
N GLU A 35 10.46 -9.36 -14.74
CA GLU A 35 10.25 -10.19 -15.93
C GLU A 35 9.07 -9.68 -16.78
N TYR A 36 8.28 -8.74 -16.25
CA TYR A 36 7.13 -8.19 -16.95
C TYR A 36 7.61 -7.37 -18.16
N PRO A 37 7.13 -7.65 -19.38
CA PRO A 37 7.59 -6.97 -20.59
C PRO A 37 7.34 -5.47 -20.52
N LYS A 38 8.32 -4.68 -20.97
CA LYS A 38 8.17 -3.23 -21.06
C LYS A 38 7.09 -2.87 -22.09
N GLU A 39 7.00 -3.65 -23.15
CA GLU A 39 6.04 -3.49 -24.25
C GLU A 39 4.59 -3.62 -23.76
N GLU A 40 4.34 -4.55 -22.83
CA GLU A 40 3.03 -4.73 -22.18
C GLU A 40 2.71 -3.54 -21.28
N PHE A 41 3.71 -2.96 -20.61
CA PHE A 41 3.54 -1.73 -19.85
C PHE A 41 3.25 -0.51 -20.75
N GLU A 42 3.99 -0.34 -21.84
CA GLU A 42 3.76 0.76 -22.79
C GLU A 42 2.36 0.67 -23.41
N THR A 43 1.89 -0.53 -23.73
CA THR A 43 0.53 -0.77 -24.24
C THR A 43 -0.52 -0.36 -23.20
N LEU A 44 -0.31 -0.71 -21.94
CA LEU A 44 -1.19 -0.30 -20.84
C LEU A 44 -1.17 1.22 -20.63
N PHE A 45 0.00 1.85 -20.73
CA PHE A 45 0.14 3.30 -20.62
C PHE A 45 -0.55 4.03 -21.78
N ALA A 46 -0.45 3.51 -23.02
CA ALA A 46 -1.15 4.04 -24.17
C ALA A 46 -2.68 4.00 -23.98
N ARG A 47 -3.23 2.86 -23.54
CA ARG A 47 -4.66 2.72 -23.21
C ARG A 47 -5.10 3.68 -22.10
N PHE A 48 -4.25 3.90 -21.09
CA PHE A 48 -4.54 4.88 -20.05
C PHE A 48 -4.64 6.30 -20.63
N LYS A 49 -3.77 6.68 -21.58
CA LYS A 49 -3.83 7.98 -22.26
C LYS A 49 -5.08 8.10 -23.15
N GLU A 50 -5.44 7.04 -23.87
CA GLU A 50 -6.67 7.00 -24.70
C GLU A 50 -7.95 7.17 -23.87
N ALA A 51 -7.94 6.76 -22.60
CA ALA A 51 -9.07 6.94 -21.70
C ALA A 51 -9.29 8.41 -21.24
N GLN A 52 -8.45 9.35 -21.69
CA GLN A 52 -8.62 10.80 -21.52
C GLN A 52 -8.85 11.26 -20.06
N PHE A 53 -8.20 10.61 -19.10
CA PHE A 53 -8.26 11.05 -17.71
C PHE A 53 -7.63 12.44 -17.54
N SER A 54 -8.24 13.29 -16.69
CA SER A 54 -7.65 14.57 -16.32
C SER A 54 -6.53 14.39 -15.29
N TYR A 55 -5.34 14.92 -15.57
CA TYR A 55 -4.21 14.96 -14.64
C TYR A 55 -3.44 16.28 -14.78
N THR A 56 -2.77 16.69 -13.69
CA THR A 56 -2.06 17.98 -13.61
C THR A 56 -0.54 17.83 -13.66
N CYS A 57 -0.03 16.61 -13.62
CA CYS A 57 1.40 16.31 -13.66
C CYS A 57 1.92 16.18 -15.10
N THR A 58 3.23 16.19 -15.27
CA THR A 58 3.87 15.92 -16.56
C THR A 58 3.64 14.47 -17.00
N GLU A 59 3.79 14.18 -18.30
CA GLU A 59 3.65 12.81 -18.82
C GLU A 59 4.71 11.86 -18.21
N HIS A 60 5.93 12.35 -17.97
CA HIS A 60 6.98 11.58 -17.32
C HIS A 60 6.59 11.20 -15.89
N GLU A 61 6.13 12.17 -15.08
CA GLU A 61 5.69 11.91 -13.71
C GLU A 61 4.48 10.98 -13.68
N LEU A 62 3.54 11.14 -14.62
CA LEU A 62 2.40 10.25 -14.76
C LEU A 62 2.85 8.81 -15.06
N LYS A 63 3.80 8.64 -15.99
CA LYS A 63 4.35 7.34 -16.36
C LYS A 63 5.05 6.67 -15.16
N ASP A 64 5.86 7.41 -14.41
CA ASP A 64 6.52 6.90 -13.20
C ASP A 64 5.51 6.44 -12.14
N VAL A 65 4.45 7.22 -11.93
CA VAL A 65 3.39 6.89 -10.97
C VAL A 65 2.63 5.64 -11.40
N ILE A 66 2.29 5.52 -12.68
CA ILE A 66 1.61 4.36 -13.23
C ILE A 66 2.51 3.13 -13.17
N GLU A 67 3.79 3.24 -13.53
CA GLU A 67 4.76 2.14 -13.44
C GLU A 67 4.89 1.62 -12.01
N LEU A 68 5.03 2.54 -11.04
CA LEU A 68 5.09 2.18 -9.63
C LEU A 68 3.80 1.46 -9.19
N HIS A 69 2.64 1.96 -9.63
CA HIS A 69 1.36 1.34 -9.32
C HIS A 69 1.27 -0.09 -9.88
N VAL A 70 1.58 -0.27 -11.17
CA VAL A 70 1.58 -1.59 -11.83
C VAL A 70 2.54 -2.53 -11.11
N LYS A 71 3.76 -2.09 -10.80
CA LYS A 71 4.76 -2.89 -10.07
C LYS A 71 4.23 -3.40 -8.73
N ILE A 72 3.59 -2.54 -7.95
CA ILE A 72 3.03 -2.90 -6.64
C ILE A 72 1.88 -3.89 -6.82
N ARG A 73 0.91 -3.57 -7.70
CA ARG A 73 -0.29 -4.38 -7.90
C ARG A 73 0.02 -5.75 -8.49
N PHE A 74 0.89 -5.82 -9.49
CA PHE A 74 1.36 -7.07 -10.09
C PHE A 74 2.00 -7.98 -9.04
N SER A 75 2.91 -7.42 -8.22
CA SER A 75 3.61 -8.19 -7.19
C SER A 75 2.64 -8.72 -6.11
N SER A 76 1.68 -7.90 -5.68
CA SER A 76 0.62 -8.31 -4.75
C SER A 76 -0.23 -9.42 -5.34
N TRP A 77 -0.73 -9.24 -6.56
CA TRP A 77 -1.58 -10.21 -7.23
C TRP A 77 -0.88 -11.56 -7.42
N MET A 78 0.37 -11.57 -7.88
CA MET A 78 1.18 -12.80 -8.02
C MET A 78 1.37 -13.54 -6.69
N SER A 79 1.59 -12.79 -5.60
CA SER A 79 1.71 -13.36 -4.26
C SER A 79 0.41 -14.01 -3.80
N GLU A 80 -0.72 -13.34 -4.04
CA GLU A 80 -2.05 -13.85 -3.69
C GLU A 80 -2.44 -15.08 -4.51
N LEU A 81 -2.19 -15.04 -5.83
CA LEU A 81 -2.44 -16.13 -6.75
C LEU A 81 -1.66 -17.38 -6.33
N ARG A 82 -0.34 -17.25 -6.15
CA ARG A 82 0.50 -18.36 -5.69
C ARG A 82 0.06 -18.88 -4.33
N ARG A 83 -0.19 -18.00 -3.35
CA ARG A 83 -0.63 -18.40 -2.01
C ARG A 83 -1.95 -19.17 -2.08
N GLY A 84 -2.91 -18.72 -2.89
CA GLY A 84 -4.19 -19.38 -3.06
C GLY A 84 -4.04 -20.79 -3.62
N ILE A 85 -3.26 -20.94 -4.69
CA ILE A 85 -3.03 -22.23 -5.37
C ILE A 85 -2.28 -23.22 -4.48
N PHE A 86 -1.16 -22.81 -3.90
CA PHE A 86 -0.32 -23.71 -3.09
C PHE A 86 -0.97 -24.07 -1.75
N LYS A 87 -1.89 -23.24 -1.24
CA LYS A 87 -2.66 -23.56 -0.03
C LYS A 87 -3.78 -24.56 -0.31
N LYS A 88 -4.46 -24.45 -1.47
CA LYS A 88 -5.63 -25.27 -1.79
C LYS A 88 -5.27 -26.61 -2.44
N TYR A 89 -4.22 -26.64 -3.26
CA TYR A 89 -3.88 -27.78 -4.10
C TYR A 89 -2.51 -28.37 -3.68
N PRO A 90 -2.50 -29.50 -2.94
CA PRO A 90 -1.26 -30.10 -2.44
C PRO A 90 -0.42 -30.73 -3.55
N THR A 91 -1.05 -31.33 -4.57
CA THR A 91 -0.31 -32.03 -5.63
C THR A 91 0.01 -31.10 -6.81
N VAL A 92 1.05 -31.46 -7.57
CA VAL A 92 1.47 -30.70 -8.76
C VAL A 92 0.40 -30.79 -9.87
N GLY A 93 -0.20 -31.96 -10.06
CA GLY A 93 -1.25 -32.17 -11.07
C GLY A 93 -2.48 -31.28 -10.84
N GLU A 94 -2.94 -31.19 -9.59
CA GLU A 94 -4.04 -30.28 -9.22
C GLU A 94 -3.66 -28.82 -9.51
N ARG A 95 -2.45 -28.39 -9.13
CA ARG A 95 -1.99 -27.02 -9.39
C ARG A 95 -2.04 -26.69 -10.87
N TYR A 96 -1.62 -27.60 -11.75
CA TYR A 96 -1.69 -27.39 -13.20
C TYR A 96 -3.13 -27.32 -13.74
N ALA A 97 -4.06 -28.08 -13.16
CA ALA A 97 -5.45 -28.11 -13.58
C ALA A 97 -6.22 -26.83 -13.20
N HIS A 98 -5.76 -26.10 -12.18
CA HIS A 98 -6.42 -24.90 -11.66
C HIS A 98 -5.79 -23.60 -12.16
N ALA A 99 -5.69 -23.46 -13.48
CA ALA A 99 -5.31 -22.20 -14.11
C ALA A 99 -6.41 -21.14 -13.90
N PRO A 100 -6.06 -19.88 -13.55
CA PRO A 100 -7.03 -18.78 -13.56
C PRO A 100 -7.43 -18.43 -14.99
N GLU A 101 -8.65 -17.92 -15.18
CA GLU A 101 -9.25 -17.64 -16.50
C GLU A 101 -8.39 -16.73 -17.39
N ASN A 102 -7.65 -15.81 -16.77
CA ASN A 102 -6.82 -14.83 -17.44
C ASN A 102 -5.39 -15.29 -17.75
N VAL A 103 -5.08 -16.59 -17.57
CA VAL A 103 -3.76 -17.16 -17.83
C VAL A 103 -3.89 -18.41 -18.70
N PRO A 104 -3.33 -18.41 -19.92
CA PRO A 104 -3.37 -19.59 -20.77
C PRO A 104 -2.77 -20.82 -20.07
N PRO A 105 -3.37 -22.03 -20.18
CA PRO A 105 -2.90 -23.22 -19.44
C PRO A 105 -1.42 -23.57 -19.67
N ARG A 106 -0.90 -23.31 -20.87
CA ARG A 106 0.52 -23.50 -21.19
C ARG A 106 1.43 -22.55 -20.40
N ILE A 107 1.03 -21.29 -20.26
CA ILE A 107 1.76 -20.29 -19.47
C ILE A 107 1.64 -20.60 -17.99
N TRP A 108 0.44 -21.00 -17.56
CA TRP A 108 0.17 -21.39 -16.18
C TRP A 108 1.09 -22.50 -15.69
N ARG A 109 1.25 -23.58 -16.46
CA ARG A 109 2.17 -24.67 -16.11
C ARG A 109 3.60 -24.17 -15.89
N GLN A 110 4.11 -23.35 -16.80
CA GLN A 110 5.44 -22.76 -16.68
C GLN A 110 5.58 -21.85 -15.43
N MET A 111 4.53 -21.10 -15.07
CA MET A 111 4.54 -20.30 -13.85
C MET A 111 4.60 -21.19 -12.60
N VAL A 112 3.81 -22.26 -12.56
CA VAL A 112 3.84 -23.24 -11.46
C VAL A 112 5.21 -23.89 -11.36
N ASP A 113 5.84 -24.27 -12.48
CA ASP A 113 7.19 -24.84 -12.52
C ASP A 113 8.21 -23.87 -11.93
N LYS A 114 8.17 -22.59 -12.35
CA LYS A 114 9.05 -21.57 -11.79
C LYS A 114 8.85 -21.34 -10.30
N TRP A 115 7.62 -21.48 -9.77
CA TRP A 115 7.37 -21.40 -8.32
C TRP A 115 7.82 -22.65 -7.56
N MET A 116 7.89 -23.79 -8.25
CA MET A 116 8.34 -25.06 -7.69
C MET A 116 9.87 -25.21 -7.71
N ASP A 117 10.56 -24.45 -8.57
CA ASP A 117 12.01 -24.36 -8.62
C ASP A 117 12.61 -24.06 -7.23
N GLU A 118 13.56 -24.89 -6.81
CA GLU A 118 14.19 -24.76 -5.49
C GLU A 118 15.01 -23.48 -5.37
N GLY A 119 15.67 -23.05 -6.44
CA GLY A 119 16.41 -21.79 -6.47
C GLY A 119 15.48 -20.60 -6.22
N TRP A 120 14.29 -20.62 -6.82
CA TRP A 120 13.27 -19.61 -6.59
C TRP A 120 12.73 -19.64 -5.15
N LYS A 121 12.43 -20.82 -4.59
CA LYS A 121 11.97 -20.95 -3.20
C LYS A 121 12.99 -20.39 -2.21
N VAL A 122 14.27 -20.75 -2.38
CA VAL A 122 15.38 -20.24 -1.57
C VAL A 122 15.50 -18.72 -1.70
N SER A 123 15.37 -18.19 -2.93
CA SER A 123 15.40 -16.74 -3.19
C SER A 123 14.30 -16.00 -2.43
N ILE A 124 13.05 -16.48 -2.52
CA ILE A 124 11.90 -15.85 -1.84
C ILE A 124 12.01 -15.98 -0.31
N MET A 125 12.45 -17.13 0.19
CA MET A 125 12.68 -17.31 1.63
C MET A 125 13.71 -16.29 2.14
N THR A 126 14.81 -16.13 1.41
CA THR A 126 15.86 -15.16 1.73
C THR A 126 15.33 -13.73 1.75
N ILE A 127 14.55 -13.34 0.73
CA ILE A 127 13.93 -12.00 0.67
C ILE A 127 12.96 -11.78 1.83
N SER A 128 12.17 -12.80 2.17
CA SER A 128 11.22 -12.74 3.29
C SER A 128 11.94 -12.51 4.63
N ILE A 129 13.02 -13.27 4.89
CA ILE A 129 13.83 -13.14 6.10
C ILE A 129 14.46 -11.74 6.19
N LYS A 130 15.04 -11.26 5.08
CA LYS A 130 15.63 -9.90 5.01
C LYS A 130 14.58 -8.83 5.30
N THR A 131 13.43 -8.88 4.64
CA THR A 131 12.34 -7.92 4.82
C THR A 131 11.78 -7.95 6.24
N SER A 132 11.57 -9.14 6.80
CA SER A 132 11.13 -9.32 8.19
C SER A 132 12.12 -8.72 9.19
N THR A 133 13.41 -8.93 8.98
CA THR A 133 14.49 -8.37 9.83
C THR A 133 14.51 -6.84 9.78
N ILE A 134 14.40 -6.27 8.57
CA ILE A 134 14.32 -4.81 8.38
C ILE A 134 13.06 -4.26 9.07
N ASN A 135 11.90 -4.90 8.89
CA ASN A 135 10.65 -4.46 9.51
C ASN A 135 10.70 -4.52 11.03
N LYS A 136 11.31 -5.57 11.61
CA LYS A 136 11.57 -5.66 13.06
C LYS A 136 12.46 -4.51 13.53
N ARG A 137 13.54 -4.22 12.82
CA ARG A 137 14.46 -3.11 13.13
C ARG A 137 13.78 -1.74 12.97
N ASN A 138 12.89 -1.57 12.00
CA ASN A 138 12.14 -0.34 11.82
C ASN A 138 11.08 -0.17 12.92
N ARG A 139 10.44 -1.27 13.34
CA ARG A 139 9.50 -1.27 14.46
C ARG A 139 10.17 -0.83 15.77
N THR A 140 11.40 -1.27 16.04
CA THR A 140 12.13 -0.84 17.25
C THR A 140 12.54 0.64 17.22
N LYS A 141 12.62 1.26 16.03
CA LYS A 141 12.86 2.70 15.88
C LYS A 141 11.60 3.55 16.09
N SER A 142 10.40 2.97 15.98
CA SER A 142 9.15 3.72 16.15
C SER A 142 8.92 4.04 17.63
N LYS A 143 9.08 5.32 18.00
CA LYS A 143 8.86 5.83 19.37
C LYS A 143 7.41 6.24 19.66
N LEU A 144 6.59 6.34 18.61
CA LEU A 144 5.17 6.67 18.71
C LEU A 144 4.37 5.37 18.67
N ILE A 145 3.75 5.06 19.82
CA ILE A 145 2.90 3.88 19.97
C ILE A 145 1.46 4.32 19.80
N HIS A 146 0.82 3.77 18.78
CA HIS A 146 -0.59 3.95 18.50
C HIS A 146 -1.41 2.94 19.32
N THR A 147 -2.48 3.39 19.95
CA THR A 147 -3.35 2.57 20.81
C THR A 147 -4.62 2.12 20.11
N THR A 148 -5.06 2.87 19.10
CA THR A 148 -6.17 2.45 18.26
C THR A 148 -5.71 1.31 17.36
N SER A 149 -6.61 0.40 17.02
CA SER A 149 -6.36 -0.70 16.08
C SER A 149 -6.05 -0.17 14.67
N SER A 150 -6.16 -1.01 13.64
CA SER A 150 -5.94 -0.65 12.23
C SER A 150 -6.94 0.37 11.65
N ILE A 151 -7.66 1.13 12.48
CA ILE A 151 -8.56 2.20 12.06
C ILE A 151 -7.72 3.44 11.76
N PRO A 152 -7.71 3.96 10.52
CA PRO A 152 -7.02 5.20 10.21
C PRO A 152 -7.69 6.40 10.90
N MET A 153 -6.90 7.35 11.39
CA MET A 153 -7.38 8.62 11.96
C MET A 153 -8.41 9.32 11.07
N ALA A 154 -8.20 9.33 9.75
CA ALA A 154 -9.11 9.96 8.79
C ALA A 154 -10.49 9.30 8.76
N LYS A 155 -10.55 7.96 8.88
CA LYS A 155 -11.82 7.22 8.93
C LYS A 155 -12.57 7.59 10.20
N HIS A 156 -11.87 7.58 11.33
CA HIS A 156 -12.47 7.85 12.63
C HIS A 156 -12.96 9.30 12.76
N ARG A 157 -12.23 10.27 12.18
CA ARG A 157 -12.69 11.66 12.06
C ARG A 157 -14.03 11.75 11.34
N LYS A 158 -14.20 11.04 10.21
CA LYS A 158 -15.46 11.01 9.46
C LYS A 158 -16.59 10.37 10.25
N GLU A 159 -16.33 9.26 10.93
CA GLU A 159 -17.32 8.58 11.79
C GLU A 159 -17.81 9.50 12.91
N MET A 160 -16.91 10.26 13.54
CA MET A 160 -17.27 11.23 14.58
C MET A 160 -18.05 12.43 14.03
N GLN A 161 -17.67 12.93 12.86
CA GLN A 161 -18.42 14.01 12.18
C GLN A 161 -19.85 13.59 11.84
N GLN A 162 -20.08 12.34 11.46
CA GLN A 162 -21.42 11.81 11.15
C GLN A 162 -22.36 11.83 12.36
N ILE A 163 -21.83 11.69 13.58
CA ILE A 163 -22.60 11.79 14.84
C ILE A 163 -22.57 13.21 15.43
N GLY A 164 -22.12 14.20 14.66
CA GLY A 164 -22.08 15.61 15.06
C GLY A 164 -20.92 16.00 15.98
N ILE A 165 -19.92 15.13 16.16
CA ILE A 165 -18.74 15.42 16.99
C ILE A 165 -17.58 15.88 16.10
N GLU A 166 -17.23 17.15 16.22
CA GLU A 166 -16.04 17.70 15.57
C GLU A 166 -14.80 17.56 16.46
N LEU A 167 -13.89 16.64 16.09
CA LEU A 167 -12.63 16.45 16.80
C LEU A 167 -11.50 17.30 16.20
N SER A 168 -10.79 18.06 17.04
CA SER A 168 -9.57 18.72 16.59
C SER A 168 -8.48 17.68 16.26
N PRO A 169 -7.49 18.02 15.43
CA PRO A 169 -6.32 17.15 15.21
C PRO A 169 -5.61 16.73 16.51
N LEU A 170 -5.60 17.58 17.53
CA LEU A 170 -4.97 17.29 18.82
C LEU A 170 -5.80 16.31 19.65
N ASP A 171 -7.13 16.44 19.66
CA ASP A 171 -8.04 15.49 20.33
C ASP A 171 -7.94 14.10 19.70
N LEU A 172 -7.90 14.07 18.36
CA LEU A 172 -7.69 12.85 17.59
C LEU A 172 -6.31 12.25 17.92
N PHE A 173 -5.25 13.06 17.98
CA PHE A 173 -3.93 12.57 18.37
C PHE A 173 -3.92 11.95 19.77
N LYS A 174 -4.53 12.64 20.76
CA LYS A 174 -4.63 12.16 22.14
C LYS A 174 -5.37 10.82 22.23
N MET A 175 -6.53 10.71 21.60
CA MET A 175 -7.32 9.47 21.59
C MET A 175 -6.54 8.27 21.04
N PHE A 176 -5.71 8.51 20.04
CA PHE A 176 -4.93 7.49 19.36
C PHE A 176 -3.62 7.11 20.05
N HIS A 177 -3.21 7.85 21.07
CA HIS A 177 -1.95 7.62 21.80
C HIS A 177 -2.15 7.53 23.32
N VAL A 178 -3.39 7.56 23.79
CA VAL A 178 -3.76 7.29 25.18
C VAL A 178 -4.45 5.93 25.24
N ARG A 179 -4.07 5.12 26.22
CA ARG A 179 -4.67 3.80 26.46
C ARG A 179 -6.02 3.97 27.17
N LYS A 180 -6.84 2.91 27.21
CA LYS A 180 -8.14 2.93 27.90
C LYS A 180 -8.08 3.32 29.38
N ASN A 181 -6.93 3.07 30.03
CA ASN A 181 -6.68 3.45 31.42
C ASN A 181 -6.23 4.92 31.60
N GLY A 182 -6.28 5.75 30.54
CA GLY A 182 -5.90 7.16 30.60
C GLY A 182 -4.39 7.42 30.51
N ILE A 183 -3.55 6.38 30.44
CA ILE A 183 -2.10 6.52 30.40
C ILE A 183 -1.62 6.68 28.95
N TRP A 184 -0.70 7.62 28.73
CA TRP A 184 -0.01 7.79 27.44
C TRP A 184 0.72 6.52 27.04
N ALA A 185 0.58 6.14 25.77
CA ALA A 185 1.15 4.93 25.23
C ALA A 185 2.68 4.99 25.10
N SER A 186 3.24 6.21 24.95
CA SER A 186 4.66 6.47 25.04
C SER A 186 4.94 7.88 25.58
N ASN A 187 6.07 8.05 26.27
CA ASN A 187 6.54 9.36 26.74
C ASN A 187 6.66 10.35 25.57
N LYS A 188 7.06 9.86 24.39
CA LYS A 188 7.19 10.74 23.22
C LYS A 188 5.85 11.31 22.75
N ALA A 189 4.78 10.53 22.83
CA ALA A 189 3.45 11.03 22.49
C ALA A 189 2.99 12.10 23.49
N LYS A 190 3.24 11.89 24.78
CA LYS A 190 2.97 12.86 25.85
C LYS A 190 3.70 14.19 25.60
N GLU A 191 5.02 14.15 25.42
CA GLU A 191 5.84 15.34 25.15
C GLU A 191 5.35 16.15 23.94
N MET A 192 5.00 15.47 22.84
CA MET A 192 4.52 16.17 21.64
C MET A 192 3.15 16.81 21.85
N HIS A 193 2.23 16.13 22.55
CA HIS A 193 0.93 16.71 22.88
C HIS A 193 1.10 17.97 23.74
N GLU A 194 1.89 17.88 24.81
CA GLU A 194 2.17 19.01 25.72
C GLU A 194 2.82 20.19 24.99
N THR A 195 3.74 19.90 24.05
CA THR A 195 4.38 20.94 23.24
C THR A 195 3.36 21.69 22.36
N VAL A 196 2.50 20.96 21.65
CA VAL A 196 1.50 21.56 20.76
C VAL A 196 0.42 22.30 21.56
N GLU A 197 0.03 21.77 22.72
CA GLU A 197 -0.91 22.40 23.63
C GLU A 197 -0.34 23.72 24.19
N SER A 198 0.93 23.73 24.60
CA SER A 198 1.63 24.95 25.04
C SER A 198 1.72 26.02 23.94
N MET A 199 2.03 25.61 22.71
CA MET A 199 2.02 26.51 21.54
C MET A 199 0.63 27.09 21.30
N ARG A 200 -0.43 26.28 21.38
CA ARG A 200 -1.82 26.74 21.23
C ARG A 200 -2.19 27.78 22.29
N SER A 201 -1.85 27.54 23.55
CA SER A 201 -2.10 28.48 24.66
C SER A 201 -1.37 29.80 24.48
N THR A 202 -0.13 29.75 23.97
CA THR A 202 0.68 30.96 23.70
C THR A 202 0.12 31.79 22.54
N VAL A 203 -0.39 31.14 21.49
CA VAL A 203 -1.00 31.82 20.34
C VAL A 203 -2.34 32.47 20.71
N ILE A 204 -3.17 31.79 21.50
CA ILE A 204 -4.44 32.35 22.00
C ILE A 204 -4.16 33.53 22.94
N GLY A 205 -3.17 33.43 23.84
CA GLY A 205 -2.79 34.51 24.74
C GLY A 205 -2.28 35.78 24.04
N ARG A 206 -1.73 35.67 22.83
CA ARG A 206 -1.31 36.82 22.00
C ARG A 206 -2.44 37.41 21.15
N GLY A 207 -3.58 36.73 21.03
CA GLY A 207 -4.73 37.16 20.23
C GLY A 207 -5.78 38.00 20.98
N VAL A 208 -5.65 38.14 22.31
CA VAL A 208 -6.60 38.90 23.17
C VAL A 208 -6.08 40.31 23.48
N GLY A 209 -5.04 40.77 22.77
CA GLY A 209 -4.49 42.12 22.86
C GLY A 209 -4.54 42.85 21.53
N ARG A 210 -5.74 43.20 21.06
CA ARG A 210 -5.97 44.30 20.12
C ARG A 210 -7.24 45.02 20.48
#